data_AF-A0A2U1LN21-F1
#
_entry.id   AF-A0A2U1LN21-F1
#
_cell.length_a   1.000
_cell.length_b   1.000
_cell.length_c   1.000
_cell.angle_alpha   90.00
_cell.angle_beta   90.00
_cell.angle_gamma   90.00
#
_symmetry.space_group_name_H-M   'P 1'
#
loop_
_entity.id
_entity.type
_entity.pdbx_description
1 polymer ?
#
loop_
_entity_poly.entity_id
_entity_poly.type
_entity_poly.pdbx_seq_one_letter_code
_entity_poly.pdbx_strand_id
1 'polypeptide(L)'
;MIIGLIDTLQSIYYCKDQVTTPCWRSIQIKVTSKNQIFRFNISKENLKRNQRAAATMMNEKQSTERYAVVTGANKGIGFETVRQLAASGVTVLLTARNEKRGTDAMASLHGLGLSNVLYHQLDVQDPQSIQALANFVQTKFGRLDILVNNAGASGVVVDEDGLRALNIDPTSWLSGKATNIVQGVMITTIEKAKECLDTNYYGVKNVTQALLPLLERSTFGARIVNVSSIRAELWRIPNEQIRKELGDLESLTEEKIDGFVEKFLHDLSNDELEANGWSKMLPAYSVSKAMLNAYTRVLARKYPKMCVNCVHPGYVDTDINWHTGTMTVEEGAQGSVMLALLPEGGPSGCYFDRTQIADF
;
A
#
# COMPACT_ATOMS: atom_id res chain seq x y z
N MET A 1 38.43 12.90 29.39
CA MET A 1 38.69 11.45 29.53
C MET A 1 37.55 10.88 30.36
N ILE A 2 36.46 10.37 29.81
CA ILE A 2 36.37 9.09 29.11
C ILE A 2 35.18 9.22 28.15
N ILE A 3 35.48 9.36 26.86
CA ILE A 3 34.57 9.09 25.75
C ILE A 3 35.28 7.94 25.03
N GLY A 4 34.63 6.78 24.94
CA GLY A 4 35.21 5.58 24.34
C GLY A 4 35.28 4.43 25.34
N LEU A 5 34.17 3.71 25.50
CA LEU A 5 34.04 2.33 25.99
C LEU A 5 32.54 2.01 26.18
N ILE A 6 31.73 2.14 25.11
CA ILE A 6 30.32 1.70 25.11
C ILE A 6 30.13 0.36 24.38
N ASP A 7 31.18 -0.21 23.79
CA ASP A 7 31.11 -1.53 23.15
C ASP A 7 31.55 -2.65 24.09
N THR A 8 30.73 -2.98 25.09
CA THR A 8 30.58 -4.32 25.73
C THR A 8 29.71 -4.21 27.00
N LEU A 9 28.41 -3.96 26.83
CA LEU A 9 27.43 -4.12 27.92
C LEU A 9 26.80 -5.52 27.84
N GLN A 10 27.50 -6.53 28.36
CA GLN A 10 26.87 -7.80 28.72
C GLN A 10 26.29 -7.68 30.13
N SER A 11 24.95 -7.67 30.20
CA SER A 11 24.07 -7.85 31.38
C SER A 11 24.08 -6.78 32.50
N ILE A 12 22.93 -6.10 32.63
CA ILE A 12 22.55 -5.28 33.80
C ILE A 12 21.84 -6.20 34.81
N TYR A 13 22.42 -6.39 36.00
CA TYR A 13 21.75 -7.11 37.10
C TYR A 13 21.02 -6.13 38.04
N TYR A 14 19.76 -6.43 38.36
CA TYR A 14 18.97 -5.73 39.36
C TYR A 14 18.97 -6.54 40.67
N CYS A 15 19.61 -6.03 41.72
CA CYS A 15 19.51 -6.63 43.06
C CYS A 15 18.24 -6.12 43.75
N LYS A 16 17.42 -7.04 44.26
CA LYS A 16 16.19 -6.75 45.00
C LYS A 16 16.37 -7.30 46.41
N ASP A 17 16.88 -6.50 47.33
CA ASP A 17 16.95 -6.87 48.75
C ASP A 17 16.03 -6.01 49.61
N GLN A 18 15.44 -6.68 50.59
CA GLN A 18 14.31 -6.25 51.41
C GLN A 18 14.72 -5.31 52.57
N VAL A 19 13.73 -4.50 52.99
CA VAL A 19 13.58 -3.75 54.26
C VAL A 19 14.14 -2.32 54.35
N THR A 20 13.18 -1.37 54.46
CA THR A 20 13.20 0.06 54.89
C THR A 20 14.06 1.08 54.12
N THR A 21 13.39 2.00 53.41
CA THR A 21 13.90 3.07 52.52
C THR A 21 14.99 3.99 53.11
N PRO A 22 15.86 4.69 52.31
CA PRO A 22 15.67 5.12 50.92
C PRO A 22 16.88 5.04 49.95
N CYS A 23 16.56 4.89 48.66
CA CYS A 23 17.30 5.46 47.51
C CYS A 23 18.67 4.85 47.12
N TRP A 24 18.97 4.98 45.81
CA TRP A 24 20.21 4.66 45.07
C TRP A 24 20.24 3.29 44.39
N ARG A 25 19.75 3.26 43.13
CA ARG A 25 20.04 2.17 42.17
C ARG A 25 21.49 2.32 41.73
N SER A 26 22.43 1.67 42.41
CA SER A 26 23.81 1.56 41.96
C SER A 26 23.89 0.66 40.73
N ILE A 27 24.60 1.07 39.69
CA ILE A 27 24.99 0.20 38.57
C ILE A 27 26.38 -0.34 38.90
N GLN A 28 26.51 -1.66 38.99
CA GLN A 28 27.83 -2.32 39.12
C GLN A 28 28.32 -2.72 37.73
N ILE A 29 29.45 -2.16 37.31
CA ILE A 29 30.13 -2.56 36.08
C ILE A 29 31.35 -3.36 36.50
N LYS A 30 31.38 -4.65 36.14
CA LYS A 30 32.53 -5.53 36.39
C LYS A 30 33.43 -5.53 35.16
N VAL A 31 34.58 -4.87 35.25
CA VAL A 31 35.57 -4.85 34.16
C VAL A 31 36.48 -6.07 34.30
N THR A 32 36.47 -6.96 33.30
CA THR A 32 37.00 -8.33 33.37
C THR A 32 38.52 -8.49 33.36
N SER A 33 39.32 -7.42 33.43
CA SER A 33 40.79 -7.56 33.42
C SER A 33 41.48 -7.41 34.78
N LYS A 34 40.80 -6.91 35.85
CA LYS A 34 41.47 -6.63 37.14
C LYS A 34 40.68 -6.90 38.43
N ASN A 35 39.53 -7.57 38.37
CA ASN A 35 38.70 -7.88 39.56
C ASN A 35 38.38 -6.65 40.45
N GLN A 36 38.36 -5.44 39.85
CA GLN A 36 37.98 -4.20 40.53
C GLN A 36 36.50 -3.92 40.26
N ILE A 37 35.74 -3.70 41.33
CA ILE A 37 34.33 -3.32 41.28
C ILE A 37 34.25 -1.81 41.46
N PHE A 38 33.84 -1.09 40.41
CA PHE A 38 33.56 0.34 40.49
C PHE A 38 32.08 0.54 40.80
N ARG A 39 31.78 1.26 41.88
CA ARG A 39 30.42 1.66 42.26
C ARG A 39 30.21 3.11 41.85
N PHE A 40 29.29 3.34 40.92
CA PHE A 40 28.86 4.67 40.53
C PHE A 40 27.49 4.98 41.15
N ASN A 41 27.43 6.06 41.92
CA ASN A 41 26.17 6.59 42.46
C ASN A 41 25.60 7.60 41.45
N ILE A 42 24.48 7.26 40.80
CA ILE A 42 23.76 8.18 39.92
C ILE A 42 22.73 8.93 40.75
N SER A 43 22.78 10.27 40.77
CA SER A 43 21.84 11.11 41.52
C SER A 43 20.37 10.87 41.07
N LYS A 44 19.38 11.01 41.97
CA LYS A 44 17.94 10.79 41.68
C LYS A 44 17.46 11.75 40.60
N GLU A 45 18.01 12.96 40.62
CA GLU A 45 17.79 14.00 39.60
C GLU A 45 18.37 13.61 38.25
N ASN A 46 19.59 13.04 38.20
CA ASN A 46 20.19 12.57 36.95
C ASN A 46 19.39 11.41 36.34
N LEU A 47 18.87 10.50 37.17
CA LEU A 47 18.01 9.41 36.70
C LEU A 47 16.69 9.95 36.10
N LYS A 48 16.03 10.88 36.80
CA LYS A 48 14.81 11.55 36.30
C LYS A 48 15.06 12.37 35.05
N ARG A 49 16.20 13.07 34.96
CA ARG A 49 16.61 13.86 33.80
C ARG A 49 16.88 12.97 32.59
N ASN A 50 17.57 11.84 32.77
CA ASN A 50 17.80 10.87 31.70
C ASN A 50 16.52 10.17 31.25
N GLN A 51 15.60 9.86 32.17
CA GLN A 51 14.27 9.32 31.84
C GLN A 51 13.43 10.34 31.06
N ARG A 52 13.45 11.62 31.45
CA ARG A 52 12.79 12.69 30.71
C ARG A 52 13.41 12.89 29.34
N ALA A 53 14.74 12.92 29.23
CA ALA A 53 15.44 13.03 27.95
C ALA A 53 15.13 11.84 27.03
N ALA A 54 15.15 10.61 27.55
CA ALA A 54 14.77 9.42 26.80
C ALA A 54 13.30 9.46 26.35
N ALA A 55 12.39 9.92 27.22
CA ALA A 55 10.98 10.11 26.88
C ALA A 55 10.80 11.19 25.81
N THR A 56 11.52 12.32 25.90
CA THR A 56 11.52 13.40 24.89
C THR A 56 12.05 12.90 23.55
N MET A 57 13.18 12.19 23.52
CA MET A 57 13.74 11.61 22.31
C MET A 57 12.84 10.52 21.70
N MET A 58 12.18 9.70 22.53
CA MET A 58 11.17 8.75 22.07
C MET A 58 9.96 9.47 21.47
N ASN A 59 9.52 10.57 22.07
CA ASN A 59 8.39 11.36 21.59
C ASN A 59 8.72 12.11 20.28
N GLU A 60 9.94 12.65 20.15
CA GLU A 60 10.45 13.28 18.91
C GLU A 60 10.67 12.26 17.78
N LYS A 61 11.16 11.06 18.13
CA LYS A 61 11.25 9.95 17.16
C LYS A 61 9.86 9.52 16.69
N GLN A 62 8.91 9.39 17.61
CA GLN A 62 7.53 9.01 17.30
C GLN A 62 6.75 10.13 16.56
N SER A 63 7.18 11.38 16.67
CA SER A 63 6.61 12.51 15.91
C SER A 63 7.17 12.64 14.49
N THR A 64 8.28 11.96 14.16
CA THR A 64 8.91 11.98 12.83
C THR A 64 8.72 10.70 12.04
N GLU A 65 8.39 9.59 12.71
CA GLU A 65 8.13 8.30 12.09
C GLU A 65 6.79 8.27 11.31
N ARG A 66 6.83 7.75 10.09
CA ARG A 66 5.64 7.53 9.25
C ARG A 66 5.33 6.04 9.16
N TYR A 67 4.05 5.70 9.22
CA TYR A 67 3.56 4.32 9.10
C TYR A 67 2.82 4.13 7.78
N ALA A 68 3.19 3.09 7.03
CA ALA A 68 2.56 2.74 5.77
C ALA A 68 1.92 1.35 5.81
N VAL A 69 0.81 1.18 5.10
CA VAL A 69 0.25 -0.12 4.71
C VAL A 69 0.34 -0.24 3.20
N VAL A 70 0.87 -1.35 2.69
CA VAL A 70 0.88 -1.68 1.26
C VAL A 70 0.16 -3.00 1.04
N THR A 71 -0.94 -2.98 0.27
CA THR A 71 -1.75 -4.18 0.02
C THR A 71 -1.19 -5.04 -1.10
N GLY A 72 -1.28 -6.37 -0.97
CA GLY A 72 -0.82 -7.30 -2.01
C GLY A 72 0.68 -7.21 -2.29
N ALA A 73 1.48 -7.08 -1.24
CA ALA A 73 2.88 -6.66 -1.30
C ALA A 73 3.90 -7.80 -1.15
N ASN A 74 3.48 -9.06 -1.28
CA ASN A 74 4.41 -10.21 -1.23
C ASN A 74 5.20 -10.43 -2.53
N LYS A 75 4.89 -9.72 -3.62
CA LYS A 75 5.58 -9.80 -4.92
C LYS A 75 5.30 -8.56 -5.78
N GLY A 76 5.94 -8.48 -6.95
CA GLY A 76 5.66 -7.48 -7.98
C GLY A 76 5.86 -6.04 -7.50
N ILE A 77 5.05 -5.13 -8.04
CA ILE A 77 5.11 -3.69 -7.73
C ILE A 77 4.90 -3.40 -6.24
N GLY A 78 4.01 -4.15 -5.57
CA GLY A 78 3.73 -3.95 -4.15
C GLY A 78 4.94 -4.26 -3.27
N PHE A 79 5.65 -5.36 -3.54
CA PHE A 79 6.89 -5.71 -2.83
C PHE A 79 7.95 -4.62 -3.00
N GLU A 80 8.12 -4.14 -4.22
CA GLU A 80 9.12 -3.13 -4.54
C GLU A 80 8.76 -1.75 -3.95
N THR A 81 7.46 -1.44 -3.89
CA THR A 81 6.95 -0.27 -3.16
C THR A 81 7.30 -0.34 -1.67
N VAL A 82 7.14 -1.51 -1.04
CA VAL A 82 7.55 -1.72 0.37
C VAL A 82 9.06 -1.48 0.51
N ARG A 83 9.89 -2.05 -0.38
CA ARG A 83 11.34 -1.89 -0.35
C ARG A 83 11.76 -0.42 -0.39
N GLN A 84 11.24 0.34 -1.35
CA GLN A 84 11.61 1.75 -1.54
C GLN A 84 11.09 2.66 -0.41
N LEU A 85 9.87 2.42 0.10
CA LEU A 85 9.34 3.16 1.26
C LEU A 85 10.16 2.87 2.53
N ALA A 86 10.49 1.61 2.77
CA ALA A 86 11.29 1.21 3.92
C ALA A 86 12.72 1.79 3.84
N ALA A 87 13.34 1.77 2.66
CA ALA A 87 14.64 2.40 2.43
C ALA A 87 14.60 3.92 2.65
N SER A 88 13.44 4.55 2.49
CA SER A 88 13.21 5.98 2.79
C SER A 88 12.90 6.26 4.26
N GLY A 89 13.03 5.27 5.15
CA GLY A 89 12.83 5.40 6.59
C GLY A 89 11.38 5.28 7.06
N VAL A 90 10.44 4.90 6.19
CA VAL A 90 9.05 4.65 6.57
C VAL A 90 8.94 3.28 7.23
N THR A 91 8.19 3.15 8.32
CA THR A 91 7.85 1.84 8.88
C THR A 91 6.68 1.26 8.08
N VAL A 92 6.92 0.15 7.39
CA VAL A 92 5.97 -0.38 6.39
C VAL A 92 5.38 -1.70 6.86
N LEU A 93 4.05 -1.77 6.91
CA LEU A 93 3.30 -3.00 7.07
C LEU A 93 3.03 -3.61 5.69
N LEU A 94 3.86 -4.58 5.32
CA LEU A 94 3.67 -5.44 4.16
C LEU A 94 2.47 -6.35 4.43
N THR A 95 1.50 -6.37 3.52
CA THR A 95 0.36 -7.29 3.64
C THR A 95 0.23 -8.22 2.45
N ALA A 96 -0.29 -9.41 2.72
CA ALA A 96 -0.51 -10.45 1.72
C ALA A 96 -1.66 -11.35 2.13
N ARG A 97 -2.39 -11.90 1.15
CA ARG A 97 -3.46 -12.86 1.42
C ARG A 97 -2.91 -14.16 2.01
N ASN A 98 -1.78 -14.63 1.47
CA ASN A 98 -1.15 -15.88 1.90
C ASN A 98 -0.04 -15.61 2.92
N GLU A 99 -0.16 -16.24 4.08
CA GLU A 99 0.74 -16.01 5.21
C GLU A 99 2.19 -16.39 4.95
N LYS A 100 2.41 -17.56 4.35
CA LYS A 100 3.76 -18.03 4.03
C LYS A 100 4.46 -17.08 3.06
N ARG A 101 3.78 -16.69 1.97
CA ARG A 101 4.34 -15.76 0.99
C ARG A 101 4.63 -14.38 1.60
N GLY A 102 3.77 -13.88 2.49
CA GLY A 102 3.97 -12.61 3.15
C GLY A 102 5.14 -12.61 4.14
N THR A 103 5.26 -13.66 4.95
CA THR A 103 6.37 -13.82 5.90
C THR A 103 7.71 -14.03 5.20
N ASP A 104 7.74 -14.80 4.10
CA ASP A 104 8.93 -14.95 3.26
C ASP A 104 9.37 -13.63 2.63
N ALA A 105 8.41 -12.85 2.11
CA ALA A 105 8.68 -11.54 1.54
C ALA A 105 9.27 -10.59 2.59
N MET A 106 8.69 -10.53 3.79
CA MET A 106 9.25 -9.74 4.90
C MET A 106 10.67 -10.19 5.26
N ALA A 107 10.91 -11.50 5.38
CA ALA A 107 12.23 -12.04 5.70
C ALA A 107 13.28 -11.67 4.64
N SER A 108 12.91 -11.68 3.36
CA SER A 108 13.80 -11.26 2.27
C SER A 108 14.18 -9.78 2.37
N LEU A 109 13.23 -8.90 2.72
CA LEU A 109 13.48 -7.47 2.94
C LEU A 109 14.35 -7.23 4.18
N HIS A 110 14.17 -8.00 5.24
CA HIS A 110 15.06 -7.98 6.41
C HIS A 110 16.48 -8.41 6.05
N GLY A 111 16.64 -9.39 5.15
CA GLY A 111 17.93 -9.80 4.60
C GLY A 111 18.65 -8.67 3.83
N LEU A 112 17.92 -7.67 3.34
CA LEU A 112 18.46 -6.45 2.72
C LEU A 112 18.73 -5.32 3.74
N GLY A 113 18.59 -5.59 5.04
CA GLY A 113 18.78 -4.61 6.12
C GLY A 113 17.56 -3.72 6.42
N LEU A 114 16.40 -4.01 5.82
CA LEU A 114 15.17 -3.22 6.00
C LEU A 114 14.35 -3.73 7.20
N SER A 115 14.90 -3.61 8.41
CA SER A 115 14.27 -4.11 9.65
C SER A 115 12.97 -3.39 10.05
N ASN A 116 12.67 -2.25 9.42
CA ASN A 116 11.45 -1.46 9.58
C ASN A 116 10.25 -1.97 8.76
N VAL A 117 10.37 -3.16 8.15
CA VAL A 117 9.25 -3.86 7.52
C VAL A 117 8.60 -4.81 8.52
N LEU A 118 7.29 -4.73 8.66
CA LEU A 118 6.46 -5.65 9.44
C LEU A 118 5.51 -6.38 8.50
N TYR A 119 4.99 -7.52 8.94
CA TYR A 119 4.02 -8.30 8.19
C TYR A 119 2.68 -8.38 8.93
N HIS A 120 1.57 -8.30 8.18
CA HIS A 120 0.25 -8.71 8.63
C HIS A 120 -0.53 -9.34 7.47
N GLN A 121 -1.32 -10.38 7.75
CA GLN A 121 -2.18 -11.00 6.73
C GLN A 121 -3.28 -10.01 6.30
N LEU A 122 -3.57 -9.97 5.00
CA LEU A 122 -4.70 -9.21 4.46
C LEU A 122 -5.23 -9.89 3.19
N ASP A 123 -6.48 -10.34 3.24
CA ASP A 123 -7.31 -10.51 2.05
C ASP A 123 -8.27 -9.33 1.94
N VAL A 124 -8.17 -8.57 0.85
CA VAL A 124 -8.99 -7.37 0.63
C VAL A 124 -10.45 -7.70 0.31
N GLN A 125 -10.77 -8.97 0.05
CA GLN A 125 -12.15 -9.44 -0.13
C GLN A 125 -12.79 -9.95 1.17
N ASP A 126 -12.01 -10.14 2.25
CA ASP A 126 -12.50 -10.69 3.51
C ASP A 126 -12.69 -9.59 4.57
N PRO A 127 -13.94 -9.26 4.96
CA PRO A 127 -14.21 -8.27 5.99
C PRO A 127 -13.53 -8.56 7.35
N GLN A 128 -13.36 -9.82 7.72
CA GLN A 128 -12.70 -10.19 8.98
C GLN A 128 -11.20 -9.91 8.91
N SER A 129 -10.56 -10.26 7.80
CA SER A 129 -9.16 -9.94 7.53
C SER A 129 -8.90 -8.44 7.54
N ILE A 130 -9.77 -7.65 6.91
CA ILE A 130 -9.69 -6.18 6.91
C ILE A 130 -9.81 -5.61 8.33
N GLN A 131 -10.79 -6.08 9.11
CA GLN A 131 -10.99 -5.61 10.49
C GLN A 131 -9.81 -5.99 11.39
N ALA A 132 -9.25 -7.19 11.21
CA ALA A 132 -8.06 -7.64 11.94
C ALA A 132 -6.86 -6.72 11.65
N LEU A 133 -6.64 -6.35 10.38
CA LEU A 133 -5.61 -5.38 10.00
C LEU A 133 -5.84 -4.02 10.68
N ALA A 134 -7.05 -3.47 10.61
CA ALA A 134 -7.36 -2.17 11.21
C ALA A 134 -7.10 -2.17 12.74
N ASN A 135 -7.52 -3.23 13.43
CA ASN A 135 -7.26 -3.42 14.85
C ASN A 135 -5.76 -3.50 15.14
N PHE A 136 -5.00 -4.24 14.33
CA PHE A 136 -3.55 -4.34 14.48
C PHE A 136 -2.86 -2.97 14.34
N VAL A 137 -3.19 -2.20 13.30
CA VAL A 137 -2.64 -0.85 13.08
C VAL A 137 -3.02 0.09 14.24
N GLN A 138 -4.27 0.04 14.71
CA GLN A 138 -4.73 0.81 15.86
C GLN A 138 -3.96 0.47 17.15
N THR A 139 -3.75 -0.81 17.45
CA THR A 139 -3.03 -1.24 18.65
C THR A 139 -1.53 -0.97 18.54
N LYS A 140 -0.94 -1.18 17.37
CA LYS A 140 0.51 -1.11 17.19
C LYS A 140 1.04 0.31 17.02
N PHE A 141 0.35 1.12 16.22
CA PHE A 141 0.82 2.46 15.82
C PHE A 141 -0.11 3.58 16.29
N GLY A 142 -1.41 3.29 16.46
CA GLY A 142 -2.41 4.26 16.87
C GLY A 142 -2.81 5.28 15.81
N ARG A 143 -2.15 5.29 14.65
CA ARG A 143 -2.45 6.10 13.48
C ARG A 143 -1.93 5.39 12.22
N LEU A 144 -2.27 5.92 11.05
CA LEU A 144 -1.67 5.52 9.77
C LEU A 144 -1.37 6.78 8.96
N ASP A 145 -0.24 6.81 8.26
CA ASP A 145 0.18 7.99 7.48
C ASP A 145 0.05 7.75 5.97
N ILE A 146 0.24 6.50 5.54
CA ILE A 146 0.28 6.11 4.13
C ILE A 146 -0.53 4.83 3.93
N LEU A 147 -1.43 4.81 2.96
CA LEU A 147 -2.08 3.61 2.43
C LEU A 147 -1.80 3.50 0.94
N VAL A 148 -1.17 2.40 0.52
CA VAL A 148 -1.01 2.05 -0.89
C VAL A 148 -1.90 0.85 -1.20
N ASN A 149 -2.99 1.14 -1.92
CA ASN A 149 -3.90 0.13 -2.46
C ASN A 149 -3.32 -0.43 -3.76
N ASN A 150 -2.50 -1.48 -3.63
CA ASN A 150 -1.79 -2.12 -4.74
C ASN A 150 -2.38 -3.48 -5.15
N ALA A 151 -3.03 -4.20 -4.22
CA ALA A 151 -3.63 -5.50 -4.53
C ALA A 151 -4.56 -5.43 -5.77
N GLY A 152 -4.43 -6.42 -6.66
CA GLY A 152 -5.23 -6.44 -7.87
C GLY A 152 -5.29 -7.80 -8.56
N ALA A 153 -6.33 -7.98 -9.37
CA ALA A 153 -6.60 -9.13 -10.21
C ALA A 153 -6.87 -8.69 -11.66
N SER A 154 -6.54 -9.56 -12.63
CA SER A 154 -6.65 -9.29 -14.07
C SER A 154 -8.07 -9.43 -14.62
N GLY A 155 -8.93 -10.20 -13.94
CA GLY A 155 -10.33 -10.41 -14.33
C GLY A 155 -10.55 -11.30 -15.56
N VAL A 156 -9.54 -12.09 -15.94
CA VAL A 156 -9.61 -12.99 -17.08
C VAL A 156 -9.01 -14.36 -16.76
N VAL A 157 -9.48 -15.39 -17.45
CA VAL A 157 -8.78 -16.66 -17.63
C VAL A 157 -7.90 -16.55 -18.85
N VAL A 158 -6.66 -17.03 -18.77
CA VAL A 158 -5.69 -16.92 -19.87
C VAL A 158 -5.07 -18.27 -20.19
N ASP A 159 -5.04 -18.60 -21.47
CA ASP A 159 -4.10 -19.57 -22.04
C ASP A 159 -2.76 -18.87 -22.23
N GLU A 160 -1.84 -19.07 -21.28
CA GLU A 160 -0.56 -18.36 -21.29
C GLU A 160 0.34 -18.77 -22.45
N ASP A 161 0.30 -20.03 -22.86
CA ASP A 161 1.10 -20.53 -23.99
C ASP A 161 0.56 -19.97 -25.30
N GLY A 162 -0.77 -19.97 -25.46
CA GLY A 162 -1.45 -19.31 -26.57
C GLY A 162 -1.13 -17.81 -26.62
N LEU A 163 -1.21 -17.11 -25.47
CA LEU A 163 -0.90 -15.68 -25.38
C LEU A 163 0.55 -15.38 -25.77
N ARG A 164 1.52 -16.18 -25.28
CA ARG A 164 2.93 -16.06 -25.66
C ARG A 164 3.13 -16.29 -27.16
N ALA A 165 2.44 -17.27 -27.74
CA ALA A 165 2.55 -17.59 -29.16
C ALA A 165 2.03 -16.47 -30.09
N LEU A 166 1.11 -15.62 -29.62
CA LEU A 166 0.62 -14.48 -30.39
C LEU A 166 1.67 -13.37 -30.59
N ASN A 167 2.74 -13.36 -29.78
CA ASN A 167 3.87 -12.42 -29.88
C ASN A 167 3.43 -10.96 -30.11
N ILE A 168 2.46 -10.52 -29.32
CA ILE A 168 1.82 -9.21 -29.46
C ILE A 168 2.81 -8.12 -29.06
N ASP A 169 3.03 -7.15 -29.93
CA ASP A 169 3.89 -6.02 -29.58
C ASP A 169 3.27 -5.16 -28.45
N PRO A 170 4.09 -4.64 -27.52
CA PRO A 170 3.60 -3.85 -26.39
C PRO A 170 2.75 -2.64 -26.79
N THR A 171 3.02 -2.02 -27.95
CA THR A 171 2.26 -0.85 -28.42
C THR A 171 0.83 -1.22 -28.80
N SER A 172 0.65 -2.32 -29.55
CA SER A 172 -0.67 -2.87 -29.89
C SER A 172 -1.45 -3.32 -28.65
N TRP A 173 -0.75 -3.89 -27.66
CA TRP A 173 -1.35 -4.23 -26.37
C TRP A 173 -1.89 -2.98 -25.68
N LEU A 174 -1.03 -1.99 -25.41
CA LEU A 174 -1.38 -0.78 -24.67
C LEU A 174 -2.44 0.07 -25.39
N SER A 175 -2.39 0.16 -26.71
CA SER A 175 -3.41 0.90 -27.48
C SER A 175 -4.77 0.21 -27.47
N GLY A 176 -4.86 -1.07 -27.10
CA GLY A 176 -6.08 -1.88 -27.19
C GLY A 176 -6.36 -2.42 -28.59
N LYS A 177 -5.44 -2.25 -29.55
CA LYS A 177 -5.58 -2.80 -30.91
C LYS A 177 -5.49 -4.33 -30.93
N ALA A 178 -4.89 -4.91 -29.89
CA ALA A 178 -4.80 -6.37 -29.71
C ALA A 178 -6.13 -7.05 -29.33
N THR A 179 -7.22 -6.32 -29.10
CA THR A 179 -8.51 -6.86 -28.61
C THR A 179 -8.98 -8.10 -29.38
N ASN A 180 -9.01 -8.04 -30.71
CA ASN A 180 -9.50 -9.15 -31.53
C ASN A 180 -8.50 -10.33 -31.59
N ILE A 181 -7.21 -10.05 -31.35
CA ILE A 181 -6.14 -11.05 -31.38
C ILE A 181 -6.20 -11.92 -30.12
N VAL A 182 -6.51 -11.31 -28.97
CA VAL A 182 -6.49 -11.98 -27.66
C VAL A 182 -7.78 -12.72 -27.31
N GLN A 183 -8.88 -12.51 -28.04
CA GLN A 183 -10.20 -13.10 -27.73
C GLN A 183 -10.17 -14.63 -27.59
N GLY A 184 -9.32 -15.31 -28.36
CA GLY A 184 -9.21 -16.78 -28.31
C GLY A 184 -8.40 -17.32 -27.13
N VAL A 185 -7.57 -16.49 -26.49
CA VAL A 185 -6.64 -16.90 -25.42
C VAL A 185 -6.87 -16.17 -24.10
N MET A 186 -7.76 -15.17 -24.09
CA MET A 186 -8.15 -14.41 -22.90
C MET A 186 -9.67 -14.34 -22.81
N ILE A 187 -10.22 -15.01 -21.80
CA ILE A 187 -11.66 -15.16 -21.61
C ILE A 187 -12.08 -14.40 -20.36
N THR A 188 -13.07 -13.52 -20.51
CA THR A 188 -13.74 -12.90 -19.35
C THR A 188 -14.96 -13.74 -18.99
N THR A 189 -14.93 -14.37 -17.83
CA THR A 189 -16.11 -15.02 -17.24
C THR A 189 -16.74 -14.11 -16.19
N ILE A 190 -18.02 -14.32 -15.86
CA ILE A 190 -18.70 -13.59 -14.77
C ILE A 190 -17.96 -13.76 -13.44
N GLU A 191 -17.50 -14.97 -13.13
CA GLU A 191 -16.76 -15.28 -11.91
C GLU A 191 -15.46 -14.48 -11.82
N LYS A 192 -14.70 -14.43 -12.92
CA LYS A 192 -13.45 -13.64 -12.98
C LYS A 192 -13.71 -12.14 -12.98
N ALA A 193 -14.79 -11.69 -13.61
CA ALA A 193 -15.20 -10.29 -13.56
C ALA A 193 -15.54 -9.85 -12.14
N LYS A 194 -16.31 -10.66 -11.40
CA LYS A 194 -16.63 -10.42 -9.99
C LYS A 194 -15.37 -10.41 -9.13
N GLU A 195 -14.51 -11.43 -9.23
CA GLU A 195 -13.23 -11.48 -8.51
C GLU A 195 -12.38 -10.21 -8.75
N CYS A 196 -12.35 -9.72 -10.00
CA CYS A 196 -11.65 -8.51 -10.38
C CYS A 196 -12.23 -7.25 -9.72
N LEU A 197 -13.56 -7.08 -9.77
CA LEU A 197 -14.24 -5.92 -9.18
C LEU A 197 -14.16 -5.94 -7.65
N ASP A 198 -14.34 -7.12 -7.05
CA ASP A 198 -14.24 -7.35 -5.61
C ASP A 198 -12.83 -7.06 -5.09
N THR A 199 -11.79 -7.34 -5.87
CA THR A 199 -10.40 -7.01 -5.50
C THR A 199 -10.07 -5.54 -5.76
N ASN A 200 -10.24 -5.10 -7.01
CA ASN A 200 -9.65 -3.87 -7.53
C ASN A 200 -10.44 -2.62 -7.15
N TYR A 201 -11.74 -2.77 -6.83
CA TYR A 201 -12.64 -1.68 -6.50
C TYR A 201 -13.20 -1.83 -5.08
N TYR A 202 -14.02 -2.86 -4.81
CA TYR A 202 -14.63 -3.01 -3.49
C TYR A 202 -13.60 -3.29 -2.41
N GLY A 203 -12.58 -4.10 -2.67
CA GLY A 203 -11.50 -4.36 -1.72
C GLY A 203 -10.72 -3.09 -1.37
N VAL A 204 -10.48 -2.23 -2.36
CA VAL A 204 -9.87 -0.90 -2.12
C VAL A 204 -10.78 -0.03 -1.26
N LYS A 205 -12.06 0.05 -1.60
CA LYS A 205 -13.07 0.82 -0.84
C LYS A 205 -13.15 0.34 0.60
N ASN A 206 -13.26 -0.96 0.83
CA ASN A 206 -13.41 -1.57 2.15
C ASN A 206 -12.15 -1.39 3.02
N VAL A 207 -10.95 -1.64 2.48
CA VAL A 207 -9.69 -1.42 3.19
C VAL A 207 -9.52 0.07 3.53
N THR A 208 -9.81 0.95 2.57
CA THR A 208 -9.70 2.40 2.79
C THR A 208 -10.66 2.86 3.89
N GLN A 209 -11.92 2.45 3.85
CA GLN A 209 -12.92 2.79 4.87
C GLN A 209 -12.52 2.28 6.27
N ALA A 210 -12.01 1.05 6.38
CA ALA A 210 -11.59 0.47 7.66
C ALA A 210 -10.37 1.17 8.27
N LEU A 211 -9.45 1.68 7.44
CA LEU A 211 -8.24 2.38 7.89
C LEU A 211 -8.41 3.90 7.98
N LEU A 212 -9.50 4.45 7.45
CA LEU A 212 -9.75 5.88 7.40
C LEU A 212 -9.69 6.57 8.79
N PRO A 213 -10.27 6.03 9.88
CA PRO A 213 -10.15 6.66 11.20
C PRO A 213 -8.71 6.76 11.70
N LEU A 214 -7.82 5.90 11.22
CA LEU A 214 -6.38 5.92 11.54
C LEU A 214 -5.63 6.90 10.64
N LEU A 215 -6.02 7.00 9.38
CA LEU A 215 -5.49 7.97 8.41
C LEU A 215 -5.81 9.41 8.82
N GLU A 216 -7.02 9.67 9.34
CA GLU A 216 -7.41 11.00 9.88
C GLU A 216 -6.56 11.43 11.08
N ARG A 217 -5.87 10.49 11.74
CA ARG A 217 -4.94 10.74 12.85
C ARG A 217 -3.49 10.97 12.39
N SER A 218 -3.21 10.95 11.09
CA SER A 218 -1.89 11.28 10.57
C SER A 218 -1.51 12.72 10.93
N THR A 219 -0.30 12.90 11.45
CA THR A 219 0.25 14.22 11.77
C THR A 219 0.90 14.90 10.56
N PHE A 220 0.93 14.23 9.41
CA PHE A 220 1.57 14.73 8.19
C PHE A 220 0.56 15.03 7.06
N GLY A 221 -0.74 14.84 7.31
CA GLY A 221 -1.79 14.73 6.29
C GLY A 221 -1.69 13.40 5.55
N ALA A 222 -2.64 12.50 5.70
CA ALA A 222 -2.50 11.14 5.16
C ALA A 222 -2.37 11.08 3.63
N ARG A 223 -1.65 10.06 3.13
CA ARG A 223 -1.51 9.75 1.70
C ARG A 223 -2.25 8.47 1.40
N ILE A 224 -3.14 8.50 0.42
CA ILE A 224 -3.80 7.32 -0.14
C ILE A 224 -3.41 7.23 -1.61
N VAL A 225 -2.75 6.13 -1.96
CA VAL A 225 -2.28 5.86 -3.32
C VAL A 225 -3.02 4.65 -3.86
N ASN A 226 -3.80 4.87 -4.91
CA ASN A 226 -4.56 3.83 -5.57
C ASN A 226 -3.83 3.41 -6.86
N VAL A 227 -3.25 2.19 -6.88
CA VAL A 227 -2.56 1.69 -8.07
C VAL A 227 -3.59 1.34 -9.14
N SER A 228 -3.65 2.19 -10.15
CA SER A 228 -4.60 2.15 -11.26
C SER A 228 -3.93 1.63 -12.53
N SER A 229 -4.41 2.03 -13.71
CA SER A 229 -3.95 1.55 -15.01
C SER A 229 -4.23 2.59 -16.08
N ILE A 230 -3.48 2.54 -17.18
CA ILE A 230 -3.83 3.26 -18.43
C ILE A 230 -5.21 2.84 -18.97
N ARG A 231 -5.67 1.63 -18.62
CA ARG A 231 -7.02 1.16 -18.96
C ARG A 231 -8.16 1.90 -18.24
N ALA A 232 -7.84 2.70 -17.24
CA ALA A 232 -8.81 3.48 -16.47
C ALA A 232 -9.25 4.76 -17.18
N GLU A 233 -8.51 5.18 -18.22
CA GLU A 233 -8.75 6.44 -18.93
C GLU A 233 -10.18 6.52 -19.47
N LEU A 234 -10.91 7.60 -19.14
CA LEU A 234 -12.32 7.73 -19.48
C LEU A 234 -12.56 7.62 -20.99
N TRP A 235 -11.68 8.19 -21.82
CA TRP A 235 -11.80 8.15 -23.28
C TRP A 235 -11.82 6.72 -23.85
N ARG A 236 -11.35 5.72 -23.10
CA ARG A 236 -11.35 4.31 -23.50
C ARG A 236 -12.69 3.61 -23.30
N ILE A 237 -13.64 4.22 -22.60
CA ILE A 237 -15.02 3.71 -22.46
C ILE A 237 -15.80 4.16 -23.70
N PRO A 238 -16.25 3.25 -24.59
CA PRO A 238 -16.95 3.65 -25.81
C PRO A 238 -18.23 4.47 -25.58
N ASN A 239 -18.99 4.15 -24.53
CA ASN A 239 -20.24 4.84 -24.20
C ASN A 239 -20.00 6.28 -23.70
N GLU A 240 -20.45 7.27 -24.47
CA GLU A 240 -20.29 8.70 -24.14
C GLU A 240 -21.04 9.12 -22.88
N GLN A 241 -22.22 8.57 -22.64
CA GLN A 241 -23.02 8.92 -21.47
C GLN A 241 -22.33 8.45 -20.19
N ILE A 242 -21.79 7.23 -20.19
CA ILE A 242 -20.98 6.72 -19.07
C ILE A 242 -19.77 7.62 -18.84
N ARG A 243 -19.06 8.05 -19.90
CA ARG A 243 -17.93 8.99 -19.76
C ARG A 243 -18.34 10.31 -19.13
N LYS A 244 -19.47 10.89 -19.55
CA LYS A 244 -19.97 12.17 -19.02
C LYS A 244 -20.29 12.05 -17.53
N GLU A 245 -21.00 11.00 -17.13
CA GLU A 245 -21.40 10.79 -15.74
C GLU A 245 -20.23 10.49 -14.81
N LEU A 246 -19.26 9.69 -15.25
CA LEU A 246 -18.01 9.46 -14.49
C LEU A 246 -17.10 10.70 -14.47
N GLY A 247 -17.17 11.54 -15.50
CA GLY A 247 -16.42 12.77 -15.63
C GLY A 247 -16.93 13.89 -14.73
N ASP A 248 -18.24 13.94 -14.47
CA ASP A 248 -18.92 14.96 -13.67
C ASP A 248 -18.60 14.85 -12.17
N LEU A 249 -17.58 15.59 -11.74
CA LEU A 249 -17.14 15.62 -10.35
C LEU A 249 -18.20 16.08 -9.37
N GLU A 250 -19.06 17.01 -9.75
CA GLU A 250 -19.99 17.62 -8.80
C GLU A 250 -21.03 16.59 -8.36
N SER A 251 -21.54 15.82 -9.32
CA SER A 251 -22.59 14.84 -9.06
C SER A 251 -22.12 13.41 -8.79
N LEU A 252 -20.83 13.11 -8.97
CA LEU A 252 -20.29 11.77 -8.74
C LEU A 252 -20.36 11.38 -7.25
N THR A 253 -20.90 10.20 -6.94
CA THR A 253 -20.97 9.65 -5.59
C THR A 253 -20.54 8.18 -5.58
N GLU A 254 -20.27 7.62 -4.39
CA GLU A 254 -19.93 6.20 -4.26
C GLU A 254 -21.07 5.30 -4.78
N GLU A 255 -22.33 5.68 -4.55
CA GLU A 255 -23.51 4.93 -4.98
C GLU A 255 -23.66 4.92 -6.51
N LYS A 256 -23.34 6.03 -7.19
CA LYS A 256 -23.34 6.06 -8.66
C LYS A 256 -22.25 5.17 -9.24
N ILE A 257 -21.06 5.17 -8.63
CA ILE A 257 -19.95 4.32 -9.05
C ILE A 257 -20.33 2.84 -8.85
N ASP A 258 -20.91 2.49 -7.70
CA ASP A 258 -21.42 1.15 -7.44
C ASP A 258 -22.49 0.75 -8.47
N GLY A 259 -23.40 1.67 -8.84
CA GLY A 259 -24.40 1.43 -9.89
C GLY A 259 -23.80 1.14 -11.28
N PHE A 260 -22.66 1.76 -11.63
CA PHE A 260 -21.94 1.40 -12.87
C PHE A 260 -21.32 0.00 -12.81
N VAL A 261 -20.84 -0.42 -11.65
CA VAL A 261 -20.33 -1.79 -11.44
C VAL A 261 -21.45 -2.81 -11.61
N GLU A 262 -22.60 -2.56 -10.98
CA GLU A 262 -23.80 -3.40 -11.10
C GLU A 262 -24.29 -3.48 -12.54
N LYS A 263 -24.37 -2.32 -13.23
CA LYS A 263 -24.74 -2.26 -14.65
C LYS A 263 -23.77 -3.08 -15.51
N PHE A 264 -22.47 -2.93 -15.31
CA PHE A 264 -21.47 -3.70 -16.06
C PHE A 264 -21.64 -5.21 -15.87
N LEU A 265 -21.85 -5.68 -14.63
CA LEU A 265 -22.06 -7.09 -14.34
C LEU A 265 -23.36 -7.63 -14.94
N HIS A 266 -24.43 -6.82 -14.92
CA HIS A 266 -25.67 -7.12 -15.61
C HIS A 266 -25.45 -7.28 -17.12
N ASP A 267 -24.82 -6.30 -17.75
CA ASP A 267 -24.57 -6.31 -19.20
C ASP A 267 -23.64 -7.46 -19.61
N LEU A 268 -22.63 -7.79 -18.80
CA LEU A 268 -21.78 -8.96 -19.02
C LEU A 268 -22.57 -10.27 -18.93
N SER A 269 -23.54 -10.37 -18.01
CA SER A 269 -24.34 -11.59 -17.82
C SER A 269 -25.29 -11.85 -18.99
N ASN A 270 -25.66 -10.79 -19.72
CA ASN A 270 -26.58 -10.84 -20.86
C ASN A 270 -25.87 -10.78 -22.23
N ASP A 271 -24.52 -10.80 -22.26
CA ASP A 271 -23.71 -10.64 -23.48
C ASP A 271 -23.95 -9.29 -24.21
N GLU A 272 -24.22 -8.23 -23.44
CA GLU A 272 -24.58 -6.91 -23.96
C GLU A 272 -23.43 -5.89 -23.83
N LEU A 273 -22.20 -6.33 -23.55
CA LEU A 273 -21.09 -5.41 -23.28
C LEU A 273 -20.83 -4.45 -24.44
N GLU A 274 -20.74 -4.97 -25.66
CA GLU A 274 -20.52 -4.14 -26.86
C GLU A 274 -21.71 -3.23 -27.14
N ALA A 275 -22.93 -3.78 -27.09
CA ALA A 275 -24.15 -3.04 -27.37
C ALA A 275 -24.32 -1.84 -26.41
N ASN A 276 -23.93 -2.02 -25.15
CA ASN A 276 -23.99 -0.98 -24.13
C ASN A 276 -22.72 -0.11 -24.05
N GLY A 277 -21.76 -0.34 -24.95
CA GLY A 277 -20.58 0.51 -25.14
C GLY A 277 -19.54 0.37 -24.03
N TRP A 278 -19.31 -0.84 -23.53
CA TRP A 278 -18.19 -1.17 -22.65
C TRP A 278 -16.92 -1.50 -23.45
N SER A 279 -15.76 -1.31 -22.83
CA SER A 279 -14.48 -1.66 -23.45
C SER A 279 -14.35 -3.17 -23.59
N LYS A 280 -13.98 -3.64 -24.79
CA LYS A 280 -13.74 -5.08 -25.06
C LYS A 280 -12.37 -5.56 -24.61
N MET A 281 -11.41 -4.65 -24.43
CA MET A 281 -10.06 -5.02 -24.02
C MET A 281 -9.99 -5.12 -22.49
N LEU A 282 -9.90 -6.33 -21.97
CA LEU A 282 -9.90 -6.61 -20.52
C LEU A 282 -11.08 -5.91 -19.82
N PRO A 283 -12.34 -6.22 -20.19
CA PRO A 283 -13.52 -5.44 -19.80
C PRO A 283 -13.63 -5.21 -18.29
N ALA A 284 -13.56 -6.29 -17.49
CA ALA A 284 -13.67 -6.20 -16.04
C ALA A 284 -12.51 -5.42 -15.40
N TYR A 285 -11.28 -5.61 -15.92
CA TYR A 285 -10.11 -4.86 -15.45
C TYR A 285 -10.26 -3.37 -15.74
N SER A 286 -10.60 -3.02 -16.98
CA SER A 286 -10.80 -1.63 -17.44
C SER A 286 -11.88 -0.94 -16.60
N VAL A 287 -13.04 -1.58 -16.42
CA VAL A 287 -14.12 -1.04 -15.58
C VAL A 287 -13.66 -0.89 -14.13
N SER A 288 -13.04 -1.91 -13.54
CA SER A 288 -12.59 -1.84 -12.14
C SER A 288 -11.61 -0.68 -11.88
N LYS A 289 -10.72 -0.39 -12.83
CA LYS A 289 -9.74 0.70 -12.71
C LYS A 289 -10.36 2.07 -13.00
N ALA A 290 -11.31 2.17 -13.93
CA ALA A 290 -12.09 3.38 -14.14
C ALA A 290 -12.92 3.75 -12.89
N MET A 291 -13.59 2.77 -12.27
CA MET A 291 -14.33 2.98 -11.02
C MET A 291 -13.40 3.35 -9.85
N LEU A 292 -12.21 2.76 -9.79
CA LEU A 292 -11.18 3.15 -8.82
C LEU A 292 -10.73 4.60 -9.01
N ASN A 293 -10.54 5.05 -10.25
CA ASN A 293 -10.23 6.45 -10.57
C ASN A 293 -11.36 7.39 -10.13
N ALA A 294 -12.61 7.04 -10.43
CA ALA A 294 -13.79 7.78 -9.99
C ALA A 294 -13.87 7.87 -8.45
N TYR A 295 -13.66 6.75 -7.75
CA TYR A 295 -13.67 6.69 -6.29
C TYR A 295 -12.54 7.51 -5.66
N THR A 296 -11.35 7.52 -6.28
CA THR A 296 -10.23 8.36 -5.86
C THR A 296 -10.63 9.84 -5.84
N ARG A 297 -11.34 10.31 -6.88
CA ARG A 297 -11.83 11.70 -6.96
C ARG A 297 -12.87 12.00 -5.88
N VAL A 298 -13.78 11.06 -5.62
CA VAL A 298 -14.79 11.19 -4.55
C VAL A 298 -14.12 11.30 -3.17
N LEU A 299 -13.14 10.44 -2.88
CA LEU A 299 -12.38 10.47 -1.64
C LEU A 299 -11.60 11.77 -1.47
N ALA A 300 -10.89 12.22 -2.50
CA ALA A 300 -10.11 13.47 -2.44
C ALA A 300 -10.99 14.67 -2.08
N ARG A 301 -12.20 14.75 -2.65
CA ARG A 301 -13.18 15.79 -2.32
C ARG A 301 -13.69 15.67 -0.88
N LYS A 302 -13.95 14.45 -0.41
CA LYS A 302 -14.47 14.18 0.95
C LYS A 302 -13.44 14.43 2.04
N TYR A 303 -12.15 14.23 1.75
CA TYR A 303 -11.04 14.37 2.68
C TYR A 303 -9.97 15.35 2.17
N PRO A 304 -10.26 16.67 2.10
CA PRO A 304 -9.38 17.67 1.49
C PRO A 304 -8.04 17.89 2.21
N LYS A 305 -7.90 17.37 3.44
CA LYS A 305 -6.64 17.39 4.20
C LYS A 305 -5.70 16.22 3.86
N MET A 306 -6.17 15.27 3.06
CA MET A 306 -5.40 14.11 2.61
C MET A 306 -4.99 14.28 1.14
N CYS A 307 -3.85 13.69 0.78
CA CYS A 307 -3.46 13.52 -0.63
C CYS A 307 -3.95 12.15 -1.09
N VAL A 308 -5.02 12.12 -1.89
CA VAL A 308 -5.63 10.89 -2.42
C VAL A 308 -5.47 10.89 -3.92
N ASN A 309 -4.62 10.04 -4.47
CA ASN A 309 -4.31 10.01 -5.90
C ASN A 309 -4.31 8.59 -6.44
N CYS A 310 -4.47 8.47 -7.75
CA CYS A 310 -4.32 7.20 -8.46
C CYS A 310 -3.13 7.27 -9.43
N VAL A 311 -2.51 6.12 -9.69
CA VAL A 311 -1.31 6.03 -10.52
C VAL A 311 -1.33 4.82 -11.42
N HIS A 312 -1.09 5.02 -12.71
CA HIS A 312 -0.68 3.97 -13.62
C HIS A 312 0.83 3.74 -13.46
N PRO A 313 1.29 2.53 -13.09
CA PRO A 313 2.71 2.26 -12.86
C PRO A 313 3.54 2.09 -14.14
N GLY A 314 2.93 2.21 -15.32
CA GLY A 314 3.54 1.78 -16.58
C GLY A 314 3.26 0.30 -16.89
N TYR A 315 3.85 -0.21 -17.97
CA TYR A 315 3.67 -1.60 -18.40
C TYR A 315 4.74 -2.51 -17.80
N VAL A 316 4.54 -2.86 -16.52
CA VAL A 316 5.52 -3.56 -15.69
C VAL A 316 5.46 -5.07 -15.92
N ASP A 317 6.62 -5.72 -16.03
CA ASP A 317 6.77 -7.16 -16.09
C ASP A 317 6.40 -7.81 -14.75
N THR A 318 5.22 -8.42 -14.67
CA THR A 318 4.72 -9.13 -13.48
C THR A 318 3.80 -10.28 -13.84
N ASP A 319 3.42 -11.08 -12.84
CA ASP A 319 2.46 -12.17 -12.99
C ASP A 319 1.08 -11.69 -13.45
N ILE A 320 0.64 -10.46 -13.13
CA ILE A 320 -0.73 -10.00 -13.45
C ILE A 320 -0.97 -9.84 -14.96
N ASN A 321 0.11 -9.59 -15.70
CA ASN A 321 0.14 -9.48 -17.15
C ASN A 321 1.00 -10.59 -17.77
N TRP A 322 1.17 -11.72 -17.09
CA TRP A 322 1.84 -12.92 -17.63
C TRP A 322 3.23 -12.63 -18.20
N HIS A 323 3.98 -11.76 -17.54
CA HIS A 323 5.32 -11.35 -17.94
C HIS A 323 5.44 -10.73 -19.34
N THR A 324 4.38 -10.06 -19.81
CA THR A 324 4.38 -9.35 -21.10
C THR A 324 4.85 -7.89 -21.00
N GLY A 325 5.13 -7.40 -19.80
CA GLY A 325 5.54 -6.02 -19.56
C GLY A 325 6.96 -5.71 -20.05
N THR A 326 7.23 -4.43 -20.28
CA THR A 326 8.54 -3.95 -20.76
C THR A 326 9.34 -3.22 -19.68
N MET A 327 8.71 -2.90 -18.55
CA MET A 327 9.33 -2.18 -17.44
C MET A 327 9.64 -3.10 -16.27
N THR A 328 10.66 -2.77 -15.50
CA THR A 328 11.00 -3.46 -14.27
C THR A 328 10.04 -3.08 -13.12
N VAL A 329 9.94 -3.94 -12.11
CA VAL A 329 9.17 -3.63 -10.89
C VAL A 329 9.73 -2.41 -10.15
N GLU A 330 11.04 -2.16 -10.23
CA GLU A 330 11.70 -1.00 -9.62
C GLU A 330 11.22 0.30 -10.24
N GLU A 331 11.18 0.37 -11.58
CA GLU A 331 10.61 1.51 -12.31
C GLU A 331 9.10 1.65 -12.05
N GLY A 332 8.38 0.52 -12.03
CA GLY A 332 6.94 0.49 -11.79
C GLY A 332 6.49 1.04 -10.43
N ALA A 333 7.32 0.88 -9.40
CA ALA A 333 7.01 1.36 -8.06
C ALA A 333 7.21 2.87 -7.87
N GLN A 334 8.01 3.53 -8.74
CA GLN A 334 8.43 4.93 -8.56
C GLN A 334 7.25 5.89 -8.39
N GLY A 335 6.21 5.75 -9.21
CA GLY A 335 5.01 6.59 -9.12
C GLY A 335 4.29 6.43 -7.79
N SER A 336 4.08 5.19 -7.35
CA SER A 336 3.44 4.89 -6.07
C SER A 336 4.23 5.43 -4.88
N VAL A 337 5.56 5.29 -4.91
CA VAL A 337 6.46 5.78 -3.86
C VAL A 337 6.48 7.31 -3.83
N MET A 338 6.56 7.97 -4.99
CA MET A 338 6.49 9.43 -5.10
C MET A 338 5.19 9.96 -4.47
N LEU A 339 4.04 9.36 -4.82
CA LEU A 339 2.74 9.78 -4.29
C LEU A 339 2.60 9.53 -2.79
N ALA A 340 3.11 8.40 -2.30
CA ALA A 340 3.12 8.06 -0.88
C ALA A 340 3.99 9.01 -0.04
N LEU A 341 5.00 9.63 -0.65
CA LEU A 341 5.94 10.52 0.02
C LEU A 341 5.70 12.01 -0.27
N LEU A 342 4.61 12.37 -0.98
CA LEU A 342 4.27 13.75 -1.28
C LEU A 342 4.31 14.64 -0.02
N PRO A 343 4.80 15.89 -0.14
CA PRO A 343 4.73 16.85 0.96
C PRO A 343 3.28 17.18 1.31
N GLU A 344 3.09 17.80 2.47
CA GLU A 344 1.78 18.37 2.83
C GLU A 344 1.37 19.45 1.81
N GLY A 345 0.09 19.48 1.44
CA GLY A 345 -0.40 20.37 0.37
C GLY A 345 -0.06 19.92 -1.05
N GLY A 346 0.48 18.70 -1.22
CA GLY A 346 0.65 18.08 -2.53
C GLY A 346 -0.68 17.86 -3.28
N PRO A 347 -0.62 17.51 -4.58
CA PRO A 347 -1.82 17.28 -5.38
C PRO A 347 -2.71 16.18 -4.76
N SER A 348 -4.02 16.31 -4.95
CA SER A 348 -5.03 15.38 -4.48
C SER A 348 -6.17 15.31 -5.49
N GLY A 349 -6.74 14.13 -5.68
CA GLY A 349 -7.78 13.87 -6.68
C GLY A 349 -7.23 13.78 -8.11
N CYS A 350 -5.93 13.51 -8.27
CA CYS A 350 -5.27 13.45 -9.58
C CYS A 350 -4.97 12.00 -10.01
N TYR A 351 -4.90 11.81 -11.33
CA TYR A 351 -4.36 10.61 -11.96
C TYR A 351 -2.94 10.88 -12.44
N PHE A 352 -2.06 9.90 -12.26
CA PHE A 352 -0.66 9.98 -12.68
C PHE A 352 -0.32 8.86 -13.65
N ASP A 353 0.32 9.20 -14.77
CA ASP A 353 1.09 8.25 -15.57
C ASP A 353 2.52 8.23 -15.03
N ARG A 354 2.84 7.16 -14.30
CA ARG A 354 4.07 7.00 -13.52
C ARG A 354 4.27 8.17 -12.56
N THR A 355 5.15 9.12 -12.88
CA THR A 355 5.48 10.28 -12.04
C THR A 355 4.92 11.59 -12.56
N GLN A 356 4.16 11.58 -13.66
CA GLN A 356 3.58 12.77 -14.28
C GLN A 356 2.07 12.79 -14.10
N ILE A 357 1.50 13.97 -13.82
CA ILE A 357 0.04 14.14 -13.82
C ILE A 357 -0.48 13.89 -15.24
N ALA A 358 -1.60 13.17 -15.34
CA ALA A 358 -2.27 12.84 -16.58
C ALA A 358 -3.80 13.04 -16.46
N ASP A 359 -4.48 13.04 -17.59
CA ASP A 359 -5.94 13.13 -17.66
C ASP A 359 -6.60 11.79 -17.29
N PHE A 360 -7.81 11.89 -16.73
CA PHE A 360 -8.55 10.77 -16.13
C PHE A 360 -9.11 9.76 -17.12
#